data_AF-A0A4U8SCZ7-F1
#
_entry.id   AF-A0A4U8SCZ7-F1
#
_cell.length_a   1.000
_cell.length_b   1.000
_cell.length_c   1.000
_cell.angle_alpha   90.00
_cell.angle_beta   90.00
_cell.angle_gamma   90.00
#
_symmetry.space_group_name_H-M   'P 1'
#
loop_
_entity.id
_entity.type
_entity.pdbx_description
1 polymer ?
#
loop_
_entity_poly.entity_id
_entity_poly.type
_entity_poly.pdbx_seq_one_letter_code
_entity_poly.pdbx_strand_id
1 'polypeptide(L)'
;MKDLQYYLNLPYEIILKKLPKEDGGGYFAHYKDFPYIMGDGESEIKALKDVKEAFKGAILVMLENGDFIKEPTSTEAKVRINITLEKSLVEAIDKITHNRSKFLADCAKERLSI
;
A
#
# COMPACT_ATOMS: atom_id res chain seq x y z
N MET A 1 -5.08 12.88 12.37
CA MET A 1 -4.71 11.74 13.23
C MET A 1 -4.80 10.49 12.38
N LYS A 2 -3.95 9.49 12.57
CA LYS A 2 -4.06 8.23 11.83
C LYS A 2 -5.14 7.39 12.52
N ASP A 3 -6.31 7.28 11.91
CA ASP A 3 -7.47 6.58 12.44
C ASP A 3 -7.70 5.24 11.71
N LEU A 4 -8.74 4.49 12.11
CA LEU A 4 -9.06 3.20 11.49
C LEU A 4 -9.25 3.33 9.97
N GLN A 5 -9.96 4.37 9.53
CA GLN A 5 -10.28 4.55 8.12
C GLN A 5 -9.02 4.89 7.29
N TYR A 6 -8.07 5.63 7.87
CA TYR A 6 -6.76 5.87 7.26
C TYR A 6 -6.05 4.57 6.93
N TYR A 7 -5.90 3.65 7.89
CA TYR A 7 -5.19 2.39 7.67
C TYR A 7 -5.95 1.42 6.75
N LEU A 8 -7.29 1.36 6.84
CA LEU A 8 -8.09 0.52 5.94
C LEU A 8 -8.02 0.94 4.47
N ASN A 9 -7.67 2.20 4.20
CA ASN A 9 -7.54 2.74 2.84
C ASN A 9 -6.11 2.69 2.29
N LEU A 10 -5.12 2.27 3.10
CA LEU A 10 -3.75 2.09 2.60
C LEU A 10 -3.65 0.86 1.68
N PRO A 11 -2.74 0.86 0.69
CA PRO A 11 -2.61 -0.20 -0.30
C PRO A 11 -1.88 -1.43 0.27
N TYR A 12 -2.45 -2.04 1.30
CA TYR A 12 -1.91 -3.26 1.90
C TYR A 12 -2.10 -4.46 0.97
N GLU A 13 -1.02 -5.21 0.75
CA GLU A 13 -1.03 -6.42 -0.07
C GLU A 13 -1.55 -7.62 0.72
N ILE A 14 -2.50 -8.36 0.14
CA ILE A 14 -3.00 -9.64 0.65
C ILE A 14 -2.41 -10.76 -0.19
N ILE A 15 -1.81 -11.75 0.48
CA ILE A 15 -1.33 -12.98 -0.14
C ILE A 15 -2.42 -14.03 0.03
N LEU A 16 -2.92 -14.56 -1.09
CA LEU A 16 -3.93 -15.61 -1.15
C LEU A 16 -3.31 -16.91 -1.64
N LYS A 17 -3.60 -18.02 -0.96
CA LYS A 17 -3.10 -19.36 -1.29
C LYS A 17 -4.25 -20.35 -1.25
N LYS A 18 -4.31 -21.25 -2.23
CA LYS A 18 -5.17 -22.42 -2.18
C LYS A 18 -4.51 -23.49 -1.32
N LEU A 19 -5.24 -24.05 -0.37
CA LEU A 19 -4.74 -25.11 0.49
C LEU A 19 -5.01 -26.49 -0.13
N PRO A 20 -4.07 -27.44 -0.01
CA PRO A 20 -4.32 -28.83 -0.39
C PRO A 20 -5.37 -29.45 0.54
N LYS A 21 -6.06 -30.48 0.07
CA LYS A 21 -7.14 -31.12 0.85
C LYS A 21 -6.66 -31.73 2.17
N GLU A 22 -5.39 -32.15 2.22
CA GLU A 22 -4.76 -32.69 3.43
C GLU A 22 -4.55 -31.64 4.52
N ASP A 23 -4.43 -30.36 4.15
CA ASP A 23 -4.32 -29.22 5.07
C ASP A 23 -5.69 -28.55 5.33
N GLY A 24 -6.79 -29.27 5.12
CA GLY A 24 -8.16 -28.78 5.32
C GLY A 24 -8.83 -28.21 4.07
N GLY A 25 -8.08 -28.00 2.98
CA GLY A 25 -8.60 -27.47 1.72
C GLY A 25 -9.05 -26.00 1.79
N GLY A 26 -9.76 -25.55 0.75
CA GLY A 26 -10.21 -24.15 0.66
C GLY A 26 -9.08 -23.18 0.32
N TYR A 27 -9.18 -21.96 0.84
CA TYR A 27 -8.30 -20.84 0.60
C TYR A 27 -7.89 -20.17 1.90
N PHE A 28 -6.63 -19.77 1.94
CA PHE A 28 -6.01 -19.05 3.05
C PHE A 28 -5.52 -17.70 2.56
N ALA A 29 -5.82 -16.65 3.31
CA ALA A 29 -5.42 -15.29 3.02
C ALA A 29 -4.71 -14.67 4.23
N HIS A 30 -3.67 -13.89 3.99
CA HIS A 30 -3.02 -13.09 5.04
C HIS A 30 -2.43 -11.81 4.45
N TYR A 31 -2.24 -10.80 5.29
CA TYR A 31 -1.55 -9.58 4.87
C TYR A 31 -0.03 -9.81 4.81
N LYS A 32 0.63 -9.26 3.79
CA LYS A 32 2.09 -9.39 3.60
C LYS A 32 2.88 -8.77 4.75
N ASP A 33 2.47 -7.57 5.18
CA ASP A 33 3.09 -6.85 6.29
C ASP A 33 2.65 -7.35 7.67
N PHE A 34 1.54 -8.09 7.72
CA PHE A 34 0.95 -8.64 8.93
C PHE A 34 0.61 -10.12 8.74
N PRO A 35 1.61 -11.02 8.67
CA PRO A 35 1.39 -12.43 8.38
C PRO A 35 0.57 -13.15 9.46
N TYR A 36 0.45 -12.56 10.65
CA TYR A 36 -0.37 -13.04 11.76
C TYR A 36 -1.85 -12.65 11.66
N ILE A 37 -2.22 -11.75 10.75
CA ILE A 37 -3.61 -11.43 10.45
C ILE A 37 -4.02 -12.29 9.28
N MET A 38 -4.85 -13.28 9.59
CA MET A 38 -5.21 -14.37 8.70
C MET A 38 -6.73 -14.43 8.54
N GLY A 39 -7.17 -14.95 7.41
CA GLY A 39 -8.53 -15.38 7.20
C GLY A 39 -8.58 -16.55 6.23
N ASP A 40 -9.62 -17.37 6.35
CA ASP A 40 -9.79 -18.56 5.55
C ASP A 40 -11.20 -18.66 4.95
N GLY A 41 -11.37 -19.57 4.01
CA GLY A 41 -12.68 -19.85 3.46
C GLY A 41 -12.67 -20.85 2.34
N GLU A 42 -13.83 -21.46 2.09
CA GLU A 42 -14.02 -22.45 1.02
C GLU A 42 -13.79 -21.88 -0.39
N SER A 43 -13.81 -20.55 -0.53
CA SER A 43 -13.56 -19.84 -1.79
C SER A 43 -12.65 -18.64 -1.57
N GLU A 44 -12.00 -18.18 -2.65
CA GLU A 44 -11.15 -16.98 -2.67
C GLU A 44 -11.88 -15.77 -2.08
N ILE A 45 -13.13 -15.56 -2.47
CA ILE A 45 -13.96 -14.44 -2.02
C ILE A 45 -14.23 -14.51 -0.51
N LYS A 46 -14.50 -15.72 0.02
CA LYS A 46 -14.74 -15.91 1.45
C LYS A 46 -13.47 -15.60 2.25
N ALA A 47 -12.33 -16.18 1.86
CA ALA A 47 -11.04 -15.93 2.52
C ALA A 47 -10.64 -14.44 2.49
N LEU A 48 -10.86 -13.76 1.35
CA LEU A 48 -10.60 -12.32 1.21
C LEU A 48 -11.53 -11.46 2.06
N LYS A 49 -12.80 -11.85 2.23
CA LYS A 49 -13.72 -11.13 3.11
C LYS A 49 -13.31 -11.31 4.58
N ASP A 50 -12.98 -12.55 4.95
CA ASP A 50 -12.62 -12.91 6.32
C ASP A 50 -11.35 -12.20 6.79
N VAL A 51 -10.27 -12.24 6.00
CA VAL A 51 -9.00 -11.56 6.34
C VAL A 51 -9.17 -10.05 6.47
N LYS A 52 -10.06 -9.42 5.69
CA LYS A 52 -10.35 -7.97 5.77
C LYS A 52 -11.07 -7.60 7.06
N GLU A 53 -12.02 -8.43 7.51
CA GLU A 53 -12.68 -8.23 8.80
C GLU A 53 -11.69 -8.45 9.96
N ALA A 54 -10.85 -9.49 9.87
CA ALA A 54 -9.78 -9.73 10.85
C ALA A 54 -8.81 -8.55 10.94
N PHE A 55 -8.43 -7.97 9.80
CA PHE A 55 -7.57 -6.79 9.75
C PHE A 55 -8.22 -5.56 10.37
N LYS A 56 -9.49 -5.31 10.08
CA LYS A 56 -10.24 -4.22 10.72
C LYS A 56 -10.27 -4.35 12.24
N GLY A 57 -10.52 -5.55 12.76
CA GLY A 57 -10.48 -5.82 14.19
C GLY A 57 -9.10 -5.59 14.80
N ALA A 58 -8.05 -6.10 14.15
CA ALA A 58 -6.67 -5.94 14.61
C ALA A 58 -6.23 -4.47 14.66
N ILE A 59 -6.53 -3.68 13.62
CA ILE A 59 -6.18 -2.26 13.58
C ILE A 59 -6.90 -1.47 14.67
N LEU A 60 -8.17 -1.80 14.95
CA LEU A 60 -8.94 -1.15 16.01
C LEU A 60 -8.27 -1.36 17.38
N VAL A 61 -7.88 -2.59 17.70
CA VAL A 61 -7.17 -2.91 18.96
C VAL A 61 -5.80 -2.24 19.03
N MET A 62 -5.02 -2.25 17.94
CA MET A 62 -3.71 -1.60 17.90
C MET A 62 -3.82 -0.09 18.13
N LEU A 63 -4.84 0.55 17.55
CA LEU A 63 -5.11 1.98 17.78
C LEU A 63 -5.49 2.27 19.23
N GLU A 64 -6.34 1.45 19.84
CA GLU A 64 -6.75 1.59 21.24
C GLU A 64 -5.58 1.45 22.21
N ASN A 65 -4.65 0.53 21.94
CA ASN A 65 -3.45 0.31 22.75
C ASN A 65 -2.34 1.32 22.48
N GLY A 66 -2.44 2.13 21.42
CA GLY A 66 -1.35 3.01 20.99
C GLY A 66 -0.18 2.26 20.37
N ASP A 67 -0.41 1.05 19.85
CA ASP A 67 0.61 0.22 19.22
C ASP A 67 1.09 0.83 17.90
N PHE A 68 2.34 0.52 17.53
CA PHE A 68 2.85 0.89 16.22
C PHE A 68 2.22 0.02 15.12
N ILE A 69 1.55 0.67 14.17
CA ILE A 69 0.95 0.02 13.00
C ILE A 69 1.87 0.24 11.80
N LYS A 70 2.42 -0.85 11.27
CA LYS A 70 3.27 -0.82 10.07
C LYS A 70 2.45 -0.42 8.85
N GLU A 71 2.81 0.69 8.21
CA GLU A 71 2.27 1.08 6.90
C GLU A 71 2.85 0.19 5.79
N PRO A 72 2.09 -0.07 4.72
CA PRO A 72 2.61 -0.88 3.63
C PRO A 72 3.80 -0.14 3.01
N THR A 73 4.85 -0.88 2.70
CA THR A 73 6.01 -0.28 2.04
C THR A 73 5.54 0.16 0.67
N SER A 74 5.39 1.47 0.44
CA SER A 74 4.85 1.99 -0.81
C SER A 74 5.55 1.33 -2.00
N THR A 75 4.78 0.61 -2.80
CA THR A 75 5.22 0.05 -4.07
C THR A 75 5.56 1.14 -5.09
N GLU A 76 5.31 2.42 -4.79
CA GLU A 76 5.98 3.53 -5.46
C GLU A 76 7.42 3.67 -4.97
N ALA A 77 8.22 2.63 -5.19
CA ALA A 77 9.66 2.74 -5.09
C ALA A 77 10.11 3.87 -6.02
N LYS A 78 10.61 4.97 -5.44
CA LYS A 78 11.11 6.11 -6.22
C LYS A 78 12.39 5.68 -6.93
N VAL A 79 12.33 5.63 -8.25
CA VAL A 79 13.51 5.35 -9.08
C VAL A 79 14.28 6.65 -9.32
N ARG A 80 15.57 6.65 -9.00
CA ARG A 80 16.47 7.75 -9.35
C ARG A 80 16.81 7.65 -10.83
N ILE A 81 16.43 8.66 -11.61
CA ILE A 81 16.79 8.80 -13.02
C ILE A 81 17.77 9.96 -13.21
N ASN A 82 18.64 9.87 -14.21
CA ASN A 82 19.48 10.97 -14.66
C ASN A 82 18.92 11.48 -16.00
N ILE A 83 18.66 12.78 -16.10
CA ILE A 83 18.13 13.43 -17.31
C ILE A 83 18.93 14.69 -17.61
N THR A 84 18.96 15.10 -18.87
CA THR A 84 19.55 16.36 -19.32
C THR A 84 18.44 17.31 -19.72
N LEU A 85 18.47 18.54 -19.20
CA LEU A 85 17.54 19.62 -19.52
C LEU A 85 18.34 20.89 -19.83
N GLU A 86 17.75 21.82 -20.58
CA GLU A 86 18.38 23.11 -20.79
C GLU A 86 18.58 23.88 -19.48
N LYS A 87 19.71 24.58 -19.37
CA LYS A 87 20.05 25.35 -18.17
C LYS A 87 18.97 26.38 -17.82
N SER A 88 18.48 27.12 -18.81
CA SER A 88 17.41 28.12 -18.66
C SER A 88 16.12 27.51 -18.11
N LEU A 89 15.77 26.30 -18.52
CA LEU A 89 14.60 25.59 -18.05
C LEU A 89 14.76 25.13 -16.59
N VAL A 90 15.93 24.61 -16.22
CA VAL A 90 16.22 24.21 -14.82
C VAL A 90 16.13 25.43 -13.90
N GLU A 91 16.72 26.56 -14.30
CA GLU A 91 16.65 27.82 -13.54
C GLU A 91 15.22 28.34 -13.40
N ALA A 92 14.36 28.15 -14.42
CA ALA A 92 12.95 28.51 -14.33
C ALA A 92 12.18 27.61 -13.35
N ILE A 93 12.45 26.30 -13.36
CA ILE A 93 11.85 25.34 -12.41
C ILE A 93 12.26 25.68 -10.97
N ASP A 94 13.53 26.05 -10.74
CA ASP A 94 14.03 26.40 -9.40
C ASP A 94 13.35 27.63 -8.78
N LYS A 95 12.88 28.57 -9.62
CA LYS A 95 12.17 29.76 -9.14
C LYS A 95 10.77 29.44 -8.60
N ILE A 96 10.17 28.35 -9.04
CA ILE A 96 8.78 27.98 -8.70
C ILE A 96 8.70 26.83 -7.69
N THR A 97 9.76 26.03 -7.53
CA THR A 97 9.75 24.89 -6.62
C THR A 97 11.11 24.63 -5.99
N HIS A 98 11.09 24.18 -4.74
CA HIS A 98 12.27 23.63 -4.06
C HIS A 98 12.40 22.10 -4.25
N ASN A 99 11.43 21.46 -4.91
CA ASN A 99 11.41 20.02 -5.15
C ASN A 99 11.18 19.72 -6.64
N ARG A 100 12.28 19.64 -7.39
CA ARG A 100 12.27 19.33 -8.83
C ARG A 100 11.63 17.98 -9.16
N SER A 101 11.87 16.96 -8.33
CA SER A 101 11.31 15.61 -8.55
C SER A 101 9.78 15.62 -8.47
N LYS A 102 9.21 16.32 -7.49
CA LYS A 102 7.74 16.45 -7.39
C LYS A 102 7.18 17.22 -8.59
N PHE A 103 7.78 18.36 -8.93
CA PHE A 103 7.35 19.18 -10.07
C PHE A 103 7.32 18.37 -11.38
N LEU A 104 8.41 17.67 -11.69
CA LEU A 104 8.50 16.85 -12.90
C LEU A 104 7.53 15.66 -12.87
N ALA A 105 7.31 15.05 -11.70
CA ALA A 105 6.35 13.96 -11.54
C ALA A 105 4.91 14.44 -11.77
N ASP A 106 4.54 15.60 -11.20
CA ASP A 106 3.20 16.18 -11.35
C ASP A 106 2.92 16.54 -12.82
N CYS A 107 3.88 17.18 -13.51
CA CYS A 107 3.76 17.46 -14.95
C CYS A 107 3.66 16.19 -15.80
N ALA A 108 4.42 15.14 -15.46
CA ALA A 108 4.36 13.86 -16.17
C ALA A 108 3.00 13.17 -15.95
N LYS A 109 2.50 13.17 -14.72
CA LYS A 109 1.18 12.63 -14.34
C LYS A 109 0.05 13.33 -15.08
N GLU A 110 0.06 14.66 -15.09
CA GLU A 110 -0.89 15.47 -15.86
C GLU A 110 -0.87 15.10 -17.35
N ARG A 111 0.32 14.92 -17.93
CA ARG A 111 0.46 14.61 -19.37
C ARG A 111 0.08 13.17 -19.73
N LEU A 112 0.26 12.24 -18.79
CA LEU A 112 -0.03 10.81 -18.92
C LEU A 112 -1.44 10.45 -18.45
N SER A 113 -2.16 11.38 -17.81
CA SER A 113 -3.48 11.17 -17.20
C SER A 113 -3.50 10.08 -16.13
N ILE A 114 -2.47 10.04 -15.27
CA ILE A 114 -2.34 9.09 -14.15
C ILE A 114 -2.07 9.79 -12.81
#